data_AF-A0A6G3UUD2-F1
#
_entry.id   AF-A0A6G3UUD2-F1
#
_cell.length_a   1.000
_cell.length_b   1.000
_cell.length_c   1.000
_cell.angle_alpha   90.00
_cell.angle_beta   90.00
_cell.angle_gamma   90.00
#
_symmetry.space_group_name_H-M   'P 1'
#
loop_
_entity.id
_entity.type
_entity.pdbx_description
1 polymer ?
#
loop_
_entity_poly.entity_id
_entity_poly.type
_entity_poly.pdbx_seq_one_letter_code
_entity_poly.pdbx_strand_id
1 'polypeptide(L)'
;MSASGRSTPSAESAPPTTSVPSARSAPPGGRSSRAEARPGPSHLPVHPVDRAFLNLERARPDVRWDAGGIAYLSGPPPALADLRAYFGHRLRALPLMTSRVEGGRRPRWQPVEGFDVDRHVHEAVADGPDGWDAALRTALNAPFAPGTYWGAWLVHGHDPDAYALCYRFHHACQDGAAAAMTFRAVLGEGEPSGRPVPGRGRRAAV
;
A
#
# COMPACT_ATOMS: atom_id res chain seq x y z
N MET A 1 15.88 65.46 14.59
CA MET A 1 17.35 65.50 14.40
C MET A 1 17.75 64.12 13.89
N SER A 2 17.80 63.93 12.57
CA SER A 2 19.02 63.85 11.73
C SER A 2 19.90 62.65 12.11
N ALA A 3 20.34 61.76 11.22
CA ALA A 3 20.52 61.87 9.78
C ALA A 3 20.47 60.50 9.06
N SER A 4 20.15 60.60 7.78
CA SER A 4 20.20 59.57 6.73
C SER A 4 21.60 59.02 6.46
N GLY A 5 21.67 57.77 6.01
CA GLY A 5 22.82 57.20 5.31
C GLY A 5 22.35 56.17 4.27
N ARG A 6 22.09 56.63 3.04
CA ARG A 6 21.88 55.81 1.84
C ARG A 6 23.24 55.52 1.21
N SER A 7 23.49 54.27 0.84
CA SER A 7 24.46 53.91 -0.20
C SER A 7 23.88 52.79 -1.06
N THR A 8 23.71 53.07 -2.35
CA THR A 8 23.39 52.11 -3.44
C THR A 8 24.62 52.03 -4.39
N PRO A 9 24.60 51.26 -5.49
CA PRO A 9 25.36 50.01 -5.65
C PRO A 9 26.54 50.14 -6.63
N SER A 10 27.52 49.24 -6.56
CA SER A 10 28.54 49.11 -7.61
C SER A 10 28.08 48.16 -8.71
N ALA A 11 28.10 48.67 -9.94
CA ALA A 11 27.94 47.96 -11.19
C ALA A 11 29.31 47.60 -11.81
N GLU A 12 29.26 46.88 -12.94
CA GLU A 12 30.33 46.46 -13.87
C GLU A 12 31.16 45.22 -13.46
N SER A 13 31.49 44.29 -14.35
CA SER A 13 31.48 44.34 -15.83
C SER A 13 31.41 42.92 -16.43
N ALA A 14 30.68 42.76 -17.53
CA ALA A 14 30.58 41.53 -18.31
C ALA A 14 31.69 41.47 -19.39
N PRO A 15 32.28 40.30 -19.69
CA PRO A 15 33.24 40.15 -20.78
C PRO A 15 32.56 39.91 -22.15
N PRO A 16 33.28 40.14 -23.26
CA PRO A 16 32.69 40.49 -24.55
C PRO A 16 32.20 39.30 -25.39
N THR A 17 31.17 39.58 -26.19
CA THR A 17 30.65 38.76 -27.28
C THR A 17 31.68 38.62 -28.41
N THR A 18 31.94 37.39 -28.86
CA THR A 18 32.66 37.12 -30.11
C THR A 18 31.78 36.27 -31.03
N SER A 19 31.64 36.72 -32.28
CA SER A 19 30.72 36.19 -33.29
C SER A 19 31.40 35.20 -34.24
N VAL A 20 30.83 33.98 -34.32
CA VAL A 20 30.62 33.03 -35.47
C VAL A 20 31.84 32.59 -36.35
N PRO A 21 31.91 31.29 -36.76
CA PRO A 21 31.33 30.91 -38.05
C PRO A 21 30.49 29.62 -38.03
N SER A 22 29.50 29.61 -38.93
CA SER A 22 28.56 28.52 -39.21
C SER A 22 29.28 27.29 -39.79
N ALA A 23 29.03 26.11 -39.22
CA ALA A 23 29.50 24.83 -39.76
C ALA A 23 28.32 23.90 -40.04
N ARG A 24 28.36 23.33 -41.25
CA ARG A 24 27.37 22.48 -41.91
C ARG A 24 26.88 21.29 -41.07
N SER A 25 25.59 21.00 -41.23
CA SER A 25 24.89 19.84 -40.71
C SER A 25 25.48 18.50 -41.19
N ALA A 26 25.59 17.54 -40.26
CA ALA A 26 25.70 16.11 -40.51
C ALA A 26 24.58 15.39 -39.74
N PRO A 27 23.97 14.31 -40.27
CA PRO A 27 22.79 13.72 -39.64
C PRO A 27 23.23 12.75 -38.52
N PRO A 28 22.63 12.80 -37.33
CA PRO A 28 22.79 11.72 -36.38
C PRO A 28 21.84 10.58 -36.79
N GLY A 29 22.41 9.59 -37.48
CA GLY A 29 21.89 8.23 -37.51
C GLY A 29 22.02 7.61 -36.12
N GLY A 30 21.14 8.01 -35.21
CA GLY A 30 20.97 7.38 -33.91
C GLY A 30 19.86 6.36 -34.01
N ARG A 31 20.22 5.07 -34.01
CA ARG A 31 19.26 3.99 -33.76
C ARG A 31 18.56 4.33 -32.45
N SER A 32 17.27 4.65 -32.54
CA SER A 32 16.37 4.61 -31.40
C SER A 32 16.51 3.22 -30.80
N SER A 33 17.28 3.08 -29.72
CA SER A 33 17.07 1.99 -28.81
C SER A 33 15.69 2.25 -28.23
N ARG A 34 14.68 1.68 -28.88
CA ARG A 34 13.42 1.40 -28.22
C ARG A 34 13.82 0.57 -27.03
N ALA A 35 13.96 1.21 -25.87
CA ALA A 35 14.01 0.51 -24.60
C ALA A 35 12.80 -0.41 -24.66
N GLU A 36 13.03 -1.71 -24.82
CA GLU A 36 11.98 -2.69 -24.67
C GLU A 36 11.43 -2.45 -23.27
N ALA A 37 10.24 -1.85 -23.23
CA ALA A 37 9.49 -1.73 -22.02
C ALA A 37 9.39 -3.16 -21.48
N ARG A 38 10.12 -3.43 -20.40
CA ARG A 38 9.90 -4.66 -19.62
C ARG A 38 8.40 -4.68 -19.39
N PRO A 39 7.66 -5.73 -19.81
CA PRO A 39 6.25 -5.80 -19.51
C PRO A 39 6.13 -5.57 -18.00
N GLY A 40 5.27 -4.62 -17.61
CA GLY A 40 4.95 -4.44 -16.20
C GLY A 40 4.50 -5.77 -15.60
N PRO A 41 4.34 -5.89 -14.27
CA PRO A 41 3.97 -7.14 -13.60
C PRO A 41 2.54 -7.65 -13.94
N SER A 42 1.97 -7.24 -15.07
CA SER A 42 0.83 -7.84 -15.74
C SER A 42 1.14 -9.30 -16.09
N HIS A 43 0.34 -10.23 -15.53
CA HIS A 43 0.31 -11.68 -15.82
C HIS A 43 1.26 -12.58 -15.02
N LEU A 44 1.56 -12.24 -13.76
CA LEU A 44 2.27 -13.16 -12.87
C LEU A 44 1.46 -14.46 -12.68
N PRO A 45 2.07 -15.65 -12.82
CA PRO A 45 1.41 -16.90 -12.45
C PRO A 45 0.98 -16.89 -10.99
N VAL A 46 -0.18 -17.46 -10.70
CA VAL A 46 -0.64 -17.64 -9.31
C VAL A 46 0.22 -18.69 -8.61
N HIS A 47 0.63 -18.41 -7.37
CA HIS A 47 1.42 -19.33 -6.57
C HIS A 47 0.63 -20.62 -6.31
N PRO A 48 1.27 -21.82 -6.24
CA PRO A 48 0.54 -23.07 -6.04
C PRO A 48 -0.35 -23.10 -4.78
N VAL A 49 0.07 -22.43 -3.71
CA VAL A 49 -0.71 -22.31 -2.45
C VAL A 49 -1.99 -21.49 -2.70
N ASP A 50 -1.88 -20.30 -3.27
CA ASP A 50 -3.02 -19.46 -3.65
C ASP A 50 -4.00 -20.22 -4.56
N ARG A 51 -3.47 -21.00 -5.51
CA ARG A 51 -4.29 -21.84 -6.40
C ARG A 51 -5.04 -22.94 -5.62
N ALA A 52 -4.43 -23.54 -4.61
CA ALA A 52 -5.11 -24.52 -3.76
C ALA A 52 -6.26 -23.88 -2.99
N PHE A 53 -6.06 -22.71 -2.40
CA PHE A 53 -7.11 -21.96 -1.71
C PHE A 53 -8.23 -21.50 -2.64
N LEU A 54 -7.91 -21.01 -3.84
CA LEU A 54 -8.92 -20.69 -4.87
C LEU A 54 -9.78 -21.90 -5.23
N ASN A 55 -9.19 -23.09 -5.31
CA ASN A 55 -9.95 -24.32 -5.57
C ASN A 55 -10.81 -24.74 -4.37
N LEU A 56 -10.30 -24.60 -3.14
CA LEU A 56 -11.05 -24.89 -1.93
C LEU A 56 -12.25 -23.95 -1.77
N GLU A 57 -12.06 -22.65 -2.00
CA GLU A 57 -13.12 -21.65 -1.96
C GLU A 57 -14.23 -21.92 -3.00
N ARG A 58 -13.85 -22.33 -4.22
CA ARG A 58 -14.81 -22.75 -5.25
C ARG A 58 -15.55 -24.03 -4.90
N ALA A 59 -14.86 -25.00 -4.29
CA ALA A 59 -15.45 -26.28 -3.93
C ALA A 59 -16.34 -26.19 -2.68
N ARG A 60 -16.02 -25.26 -1.77
CA ARG A 60 -16.67 -25.06 -0.47
C ARG A 60 -16.98 -23.57 -0.25
N PRO A 61 -17.92 -23.00 -1.01
CA PRO A 61 -18.32 -21.59 -0.86
C PRO A 61 -19.06 -21.33 0.46
N ASP A 62 -19.50 -22.38 1.15
CA ASP A 62 -20.11 -22.34 2.49
C ASP A 62 -19.09 -22.06 3.61
N VAL A 63 -17.80 -22.28 3.34
CA VAL A 63 -16.72 -22.11 4.32
C VAL A 63 -16.03 -20.76 4.11
N ARG A 64 -15.81 -20.07 5.22
CA ARG A 64 -15.06 -18.81 5.25
C ARG A 64 -13.56 -19.11 5.19
N TRP A 65 -12.93 -18.77 4.07
CA TRP A 65 -11.49 -18.96 3.82
C TRP A 65 -10.70 -17.65 3.93
N ASP A 66 -11.08 -16.78 4.85
CA ASP A 66 -10.34 -15.55 5.12
C ASP A 66 -9.53 -15.65 6.41
N ALA A 67 -8.52 -14.79 6.51
CA ALA A 67 -7.73 -14.58 7.70
C ALA A 67 -7.47 -13.09 7.85
N GLY A 68 -6.85 -12.69 8.96
CA GLY A 68 -6.60 -11.29 9.22
C GLY A 68 -5.88 -11.04 10.53
N GLY A 69 -5.74 -9.77 10.86
CA GLY A 69 -5.17 -9.30 12.11
C GLY A 69 -5.78 -7.97 12.52
N ILE A 70 -5.69 -7.67 13.81
CA ILE A 70 -6.13 -6.41 14.38
C ILE A 70 -4.91 -5.73 14.99
N ALA A 71 -4.63 -4.52 14.54
CA ALA A 71 -3.66 -3.63 15.16
C ALA A 71 -4.42 -2.65 16.07
N TYR A 72 -4.04 -2.59 17.34
CA TYR A 72 -4.53 -1.59 18.29
C TYR A 72 -3.54 -0.43 18.29
N LEU A 73 -4.04 0.79 18.14
CA LEU A 73 -3.24 2.00 17.96
C LEU A 73 -3.66 3.06 18.98
N SER A 74 -2.69 3.86 19.39
CA SER A 74 -2.89 5.01 20.28
C SER A 74 -2.88 6.31 19.49
N GLY A 75 -3.51 7.34 20.06
CA GLY A 75 -3.74 8.63 19.45
C GLY A 75 -5.12 8.73 18.77
N PRO A 76 -5.48 9.93 18.30
CA PRO A 76 -6.78 10.15 17.69
C PRO A 76 -6.93 9.32 16.41
N PRO A 77 -8.11 8.71 16.17
CA PRO A 77 -8.38 8.01 14.93
C PRO A 77 -8.26 8.97 13.73
N PRO A 78 -7.65 8.56 12.61
CA PRO A 78 -7.66 9.35 11.39
C PRO A 78 -9.08 9.45 10.83
N ALA A 79 -9.35 10.47 10.01
CA ALA A 79 -10.56 10.46 9.20
C ALA A 79 -10.49 9.31 8.18
N LEU A 80 -11.64 8.72 7.83
CA LEU A 80 -11.69 7.60 6.87
C LEU A 80 -11.09 7.97 5.50
N ALA A 81 -11.31 9.21 5.05
CA ALA A 81 -10.75 9.72 3.80
C ALA A 81 -9.20 9.76 3.83
N ASP A 82 -8.61 10.14 4.96
CA ASP A 82 -7.16 10.16 5.13
C ASP A 82 -6.58 8.75 5.14
N LEU A 83 -7.26 7.81 5.81
CA LEU A 83 -6.88 6.40 5.79
C LEU A 83 -6.93 5.82 4.37
N ARG A 84 -7.98 6.11 3.60
CA ARG A 84 -8.10 5.71 2.19
C ARG A 84 -6.98 6.28 1.33
N ALA A 85 -6.67 7.58 1.49
CA ALA A 85 -5.56 8.22 0.79
C ALA A 85 -4.21 7.57 1.15
N TYR A 86 -4.01 7.26 2.44
CA TYR A 86 -2.83 6.55 2.92
C TYR A 86 -2.69 5.16 2.28
N PHE A 87 -3.74 4.33 2.31
CA PHE A 87 -3.75 3.03 1.64
C PHE A 87 -3.48 3.17 0.14
N GLY A 88 -4.14 4.12 -0.55
CA GLY A 88 -3.90 4.39 -1.97
C GLY A 88 -2.44 4.72 -2.29
N HIS A 89 -1.74 5.43 -1.40
CA HIS A 89 -0.32 5.68 -1.51
C HIS A 89 0.51 4.40 -1.31
N ARG A 90 0.27 3.65 -0.22
CA ARG A 90 1.03 2.42 0.11
C ARG A 90 0.86 1.31 -0.92
N LEU A 91 -0.33 1.19 -1.50
CA LEU A 91 -0.64 0.15 -2.50
C LEU A 91 0.21 0.24 -3.77
N ARG A 92 0.83 1.40 -4.06
CA ARG A 92 1.80 1.53 -5.17
C ARG A 92 3.00 0.60 -5.02
N ALA A 93 3.37 0.25 -3.80
CA ALA A 93 4.43 -0.72 -3.51
C ALA A 93 3.92 -2.17 -3.44
N LEU A 94 2.60 -2.40 -3.52
CA LEU A 94 1.94 -3.69 -3.33
C LEU A 94 1.03 -4.01 -4.53
N PRO A 95 1.57 -4.18 -5.76
CA PRO A 95 0.78 -4.28 -6.98
C PRO A 95 -0.18 -5.49 -7.03
N LEU A 96 0.08 -6.55 -6.26
CA LEU A 96 -0.83 -7.69 -6.15
C LEU A 96 -2.11 -7.37 -5.38
N MET A 97 -2.08 -6.38 -4.48
CA MET A 97 -3.27 -5.96 -3.73
C MET A 97 -4.26 -5.15 -4.59
N THR A 98 -3.79 -4.62 -5.73
CA THR A 98 -4.64 -3.95 -6.73
C THR A 98 -4.87 -4.83 -7.96
N SER A 99 -4.66 -6.14 -7.82
CA SER A 99 -4.79 -7.13 -8.90
C SER A 99 -5.86 -8.15 -8.53
N ARG A 100 -6.38 -8.84 -9.55
CA ARG A 100 -7.27 -9.98 -9.40
C ARG A 100 -6.73 -11.22 -10.09
N VAL A 101 -7.18 -12.40 -9.65
CA VAL A 101 -6.86 -13.65 -10.32
C VAL A 101 -7.85 -13.91 -11.43
N GLU A 102 -7.36 -14.11 -12.64
CA GLU A 102 -8.17 -14.49 -13.80
C GLU A 102 -7.63 -15.75 -14.48
N GLY A 103 -8.50 -16.39 -15.26
CA GLY A 103 -8.17 -17.57 -16.05
C GLY A 103 -8.60 -18.88 -15.40
N GLY A 104 -8.79 -19.90 -16.24
CA GLY A 104 -9.23 -21.24 -15.82
C GLY A 104 -8.07 -22.11 -15.35
N ARG A 105 -7.56 -22.98 -16.24
CA ARG A 105 -6.52 -23.97 -15.90
C ARG A 105 -5.16 -23.38 -15.53
N ARG A 106 -4.88 -22.14 -15.95
CA ARG A 106 -3.63 -21.41 -15.70
C ARG A 106 -3.93 -20.02 -15.15
N PRO A 107 -4.35 -19.92 -13.88
CA PRO A 107 -4.73 -18.65 -13.28
C PRO A 107 -3.54 -17.71 -13.19
N ARG A 108 -3.78 -16.41 -13.43
CA ARG A 108 -2.77 -15.35 -13.40
C ARG A 108 -3.30 -14.10 -12.70
N TRP A 109 -2.40 -13.40 -12.04
CA TRP A 109 -2.65 -12.08 -11.50
C TRP A 109 -2.72 -11.04 -12.63
N GLN A 110 -3.77 -10.24 -12.63
CA GLN A 110 -4.00 -9.16 -13.56
C GLN A 110 -4.38 -7.89 -12.80
N PRO A 111 -3.71 -6.75 -13.06
CA PRO A 111 -4.10 -5.47 -12.47
C PRO A 111 -5.57 -5.15 -12.76
N VAL A 112 -6.26 -4.61 -11.76
CA VAL A 112 -7.63 -4.11 -11.93
C VAL A 112 -7.56 -2.70 -12.48
N GLU A 113 -8.13 -2.49 -13.66
CA GLU A 113 -8.32 -1.15 -14.22
C GLU A 113 -9.30 -0.36 -13.35
N GLY A 114 -8.97 0.89 -13.02
CA GLY A 114 -9.80 1.73 -12.17
C GLY A 114 -9.95 1.18 -10.74
N PHE A 115 -8.90 0.57 -10.18
CA PHE A 115 -8.91 0.09 -8.80
C PHE A 115 -9.42 1.16 -7.82
N ASP A 116 -10.47 0.82 -7.08
CA ASP A 116 -11.14 1.71 -6.14
C ASP A 116 -10.87 1.27 -4.68
N VAL A 117 -10.11 2.10 -3.96
CA VAL A 117 -9.72 1.84 -2.57
C VAL A 117 -10.90 1.91 -1.60
N ASP A 118 -11.95 2.65 -1.95
CA ASP A 118 -13.12 2.86 -1.08
C ASP A 118 -13.94 1.58 -0.90
N ARG A 119 -13.83 0.66 -1.87
CA ARG A 119 -14.43 -0.68 -1.81
C ARG A 119 -13.70 -1.62 -0.86
N HIS A 120 -12.52 -1.24 -0.38
CA HIS A 120 -11.65 -2.08 0.45
C HIS A 120 -11.46 -1.49 1.85
N VAL A 121 -11.52 -0.15 1.99
CA VAL A 121 -11.28 0.53 3.26
C VAL A 121 -12.59 1.12 3.80
N HIS A 122 -12.99 0.58 4.94
CA HIS A 122 -14.28 0.81 5.60
C HIS A 122 -14.09 1.34 7.03
N GLU A 123 -15.19 1.71 7.66
CA GLU A 123 -15.26 2.11 9.06
C GLU A 123 -16.23 1.21 9.83
N ALA A 124 -15.96 1.06 11.12
CA ALA A 124 -16.85 0.43 12.10
C ALA A 124 -16.81 1.29 13.37
N VAL A 125 -17.82 2.15 13.54
CA VAL A 125 -17.85 3.13 14.62
C VAL A 125 -18.58 2.55 15.83
N ALA A 126 -17.93 2.60 16.99
CA ALA A 126 -18.52 2.25 18.27
C ALA A 126 -19.42 3.39 18.77
N ASP A 127 -20.55 3.03 19.35
CA ASP A 127 -21.44 3.96 20.05
C ASP A 127 -20.95 4.17 21.49
N GLY A 128 -19.89 4.96 21.63
CA GLY A 128 -19.22 5.19 22.91
C GLY A 128 -18.44 3.96 23.44
N PRO A 129 -17.96 4.03 24.70
CA PRO A 129 -17.08 3.01 25.29
C PRO A 129 -17.68 1.58 25.25
N ASP A 130 -18.97 1.45 25.49
CA ASP A 130 -19.67 0.16 25.53
C ASP A 130 -19.92 -0.44 24.12
N GLY A 131 -19.78 0.38 23.07
CA GLY A 131 -19.95 -0.03 21.68
C GLY A 131 -18.76 -0.78 21.06
N TRP A 132 -17.63 -0.89 21.79
CA TRP A 132 -16.38 -1.43 21.26
C TRP A 132 -16.52 -2.85 20.69
N ASP A 133 -17.08 -3.78 21.47
CA ASP A 133 -17.19 -5.18 21.04
C ASP A 133 -18.11 -5.33 19.83
N ALA A 134 -19.15 -4.49 19.71
CA ALA A 134 -20.03 -4.49 18.56
C ALA A 134 -19.33 -3.99 17.30
N ALA A 135 -18.58 -2.90 17.40
CA ALA A 135 -17.78 -2.37 16.29
C ALA A 135 -16.70 -3.36 15.85
N LEU A 136 -16.03 -4.02 16.80
CA LEU A 136 -15.02 -5.04 16.51
C LEU A 136 -15.64 -6.27 15.83
N ARG A 137 -16.81 -6.73 16.30
CA ARG A 137 -17.57 -7.80 15.66
C ARG A 137 -17.97 -7.44 14.23
N THR A 138 -18.36 -6.19 13.98
CA THR A 138 -18.65 -5.70 12.62
C THR A 138 -17.41 -5.80 11.74
N ALA A 139 -16.27 -5.27 12.17
CA ALA A 139 -15.02 -5.33 11.41
C ALA A 139 -14.57 -6.78 11.12
N LEU A 140 -14.71 -7.67 12.10
CA LEU A 140 -14.34 -9.08 11.99
C LEU A 140 -15.26 -9.90 11.09
N ASN A 141 -16.52 -9.51 10.88
CA ASN A 141 -17.52 -10.35 10.23
C ASN A 141 -18.20 -9.72 9.02
N ALA A 142 -18.02 -8.42 8.77
CA ALA A 142 -18.55 -7.78 7.58
C ALA A 142 -18.10 -8.53 6.32
N PRO A 143 -19.00 -8.76 5.35
CA PRO A 143 -18.60 -9.36 4.09
C PRO A 143 -17.63 -8.44 3.35
N PHE A 144 -16.69 -9.02 2.62
CA PHE A 144 -15.89 -8.25 1.67
C PHE A 144 -16.80 -7.70 0.56
N ALA A 145 -16.45 -6.54 0.01
CA ALA A 145 -17.14 -6.03 -1.16
C ALA A 145 -16.99 -7.05 -2.33
N PRO A 146 -18.03 -7.27 -3.16
CA PRO A 146 -17.98 -8.30 -4.19
C PRO A 146 -16.77 -8.17 -5.13
N GLY A 147 -16.00 -9.25 -5.28
CA GLY A 147 -14.81 -9.26 -6.16
C GLY A 147 -13.58 -8.54 -5.60
N THR A 148 -13.58 -8.20 -4.30
CA THR A 148 -12.38 -7.80 -3.57
C THR A 148 -11.79 -9.01 -2.86
N TYR A 149 -10.47 -9.04 -2.69
CA TYR A 149 -9.78 -10.13 -2.00
C TYR A 149 -9.29 -9.77 -0.59
N TRP A 150 -9.45 -8.51 -0.20
CA TRP A 150 -9.01 -8.00 1.09
C TRP A 150 -9.85 -6.78 1.46
N GLY A 151 -9.79 -6.43 2.74
CA GLY A 151 -10.45 -5.26 3.29
C GLY A 151 -9.78 -4.81 4.57
N ALA A 152 -9.93 -3.53 4.88
CA ALA A 152 -9.47 -2.92 6.11
C ALA A 152 -10.63 -2.13 6.74
N TRP A 153 -10.81 -2.27 8.04
CA TRP A 153 -11.83 -1.56 8.81
C TRP A 153 -11.15 -0.73 9.89
N LEU A 154 -11.38 0.59 9.83
CA LEU A 154 -11.06 1.51 10.90
C LEU A 154 -12.11 1.35 12.00
N VAL A 155 -11.69 0.89 13.18
CA VAL A 155 -12.57 0.70 14.34
C VAL A 155 -12.27 1.78 15.37
N HIS A 156 -13.24 2.65 15.67
CA HIS A 156 -13.03 3.81 16.56
C HIS A 156 -14.33 4.25 17.24
N GLY A 157 -14.30 5.31 18.06
CA GLY A 157 -15.50 5.88 18.72
C GLY A 157 -15.72 5.45 20.17
N HIS A 158 -14.92 4.48 20.66
CA HIS A 158 -14.95 4.03 22.05
C HIS A 158 -14.09 4.89 22.98
N ASP A 159 -13.01 5.47 22.44
CA ASP A 159 -12.04 6.32 23.14
C ASP A 159 -11.54 7.38 22.13
N PRO A 160 -11.44 8.67 22.51
CA PRO A 160 -10.94 9.72 21.62
C PRO A 160 -9.48 9.55 21.21
N ASP A 161 -8.66 8.83 21.98
CA ASP A 161 -7.21 8.65 21.80
C ASP A 161 -6.81 7.18 21.56
N ALA A 162 -7.76 6.34 21.15
CA ALA A 162 -7.46 4.98 20.71
C ALA A 162 -8.36 4.50 19.58
N TYR A 163 -7.79 3.65 18.73
CA TYR A 163 -8.51 3.01 17.63
C TYR A 163 -7.87 1.68 17.27
N ALA A 164 -8.53 0.91 16.40
CA ALA A 164 -7.92 -0.26 15.79
C ALA A 164 -8.06 -0.25 14.27
N LEU A 165 -7.14 -0.96 13.63
CA LEU A 165 -7.23 -1.32 12.22
C LEU A 165 -7.38 -2.84 12.12
N CYS A 166 -8.56 -3.28 11.70
CA CYS A 166 -8.79 -4.68 11.36
C CYS A 166 -8.51 -4.88 9.88
N TYR A 167 -7.50 -5.67 9.53
CA TYR A 167 -7.20 -6.04 8.14
C TYR A 167 -7.51 -7.52 7.94
N ARG A 168 -8.24 -7.83 6.87
CA ARG A 168 -8.64 -9.19 6.51
C ARG A 168 -8.40 -9.43 5.03
N PHE A 169 -8.19 -10.69 4.67
CA PHE A 169 -7.91 -11.13 3.31
C PHE A 169 -8.39 -12.56 3.08
N HIS A 170 -8.75 -12.88 1.84
CA HIS A 170 -9.00 -14.26 1.41
C HIS A 170 -7.66 -15.02 1.28
N HIS A 171 -7.57 -16.24 1.79
CA HIS A 171 -6.36 -17.07 1.60
C HIS A 171 -6.04 -17.38 0.14
N ALA A 172 -7.03 -17.25 -0.73
CA ALA A 172 -6.88 -17.30 -2.17
C ALA A 172 -5.94 -16.22 -2.76
N CYS A 173 -5.68 -15.13 -2.02
CA CYS A 173 -4.82 -14.02 -2.47
C CYS A 173 -3.54 -13.84 -1.64
N GLN A 174 -3.54 -14.25 -0.37
CA GLN A 174 -2.41 -14.08 0.53
C GLN A 174 -2.25 -15.28 1.45
N ASP A 175 -1.02 -15.76 1.56
CA ASP A 175 -0.58 -16.58 2.68
C ASP A 175 -0.20 -15.70 3.89
N GLY A 176 0.14 -16.32 5.02
CA GLY A 176 0.53 -15.59 6.22
C GLY A 176 1.78 -14.70 6.04
N ALA A 177 2.70 -15.06 5.14
CA ALA A 177 3.89 -14.26 4.88
C ALA A 177 3.57 -13.02 4.04
N ALA A 178 2.76 -13.17 2.99
CA ALA A 178 2.26 -12.06 2.18
C ALA A 178 1.41 -11.10 3.02
N ALA A 179 0.58 -11.62 3.92
CA ALA A 179 -0.17 -10.82 4.87
C ALA A 179 0.75 -10.05 5.84
N ALA A 180 1.77 -10.70 6.41
CA ALA A 180 2.73 -10.03 7.29
C ALA A 180 3.53 -8.94 6.55
N MET A 181 3.92 -9.17 5.29
CA MET A 181 4.56 -8.14 4.47
C MET A 181 3.62 -6.97 4.17
N THR A 182 2.34 -7.25 3.90
CA THR A 182 1.32 -6.22 3.73
C THR A 182 1.18 -5.38 4.99
N PHE A 183 1.05 -6.02 6.15
CA PHE A 183 1.01 -5.33 7.44
C PHE A 183 2.25 -4.47 7.67
N ARG A 184 3.45 -4.98 7.40
CA ARG A 184 4.68 -4.20 7.51
C ARG A 184 4.72 -3.04 6.52
N ALA A 185 4.25 -3.23 5.30
CA ALA A 185 4.19 -2.16 4.32
C ALA A 185 3.16 -1.09 4.76
N VAL A 186 2.01 -1.48 5.31
CA VAL A 186 0.96 -0.52 5.70
C VAL A 186 1.23 0.12 7.07
N LEU A 187 1.91 -0.54 8.00
CA LEU A 187 2.07 -0.05 9.38
C LEU A 187 3.54 0.20 9.80
N GLY A 188 4.50 -0.16 8.96
CA GLY A 188 5.92 -0.26 9.36
C GLY A 188 6.72 1.05 9.36
N GLU A 189 6.09 2.21 9.17
CA GLU A 189 6.76 3.52 9.29
C GLU A 189 6.77 4.07 10.73
N GLY A 190 6.16 3.35 11.69
CA GLY A 190 6.23 3.67 13.11
C GLY A 190 7.53 3.21 13.79
N GLU A 191 7.74 3.66 15.03
CA GLU A 191 8.86 3.18 15.85
C GLU A 191 8.80 1.65 16.04
N PRO A 192 9.96 0.95 15.99
CA PRO A 192 10.01 -0.48 16.28
C PRO A 192 9.44 -0.78 17.67
N SER A 193 8.52 -1.75 17.76
CA SER A 193 8.00 -2.16 19.07
C SER A 193 9.15 -2.66 19.94
N GLY A 194 9.25 -2.20 21.20
CA GLY A 194 10.19 -2.73 22.18
C GLY A 194 9.91 -4.16 22.64
N ARG A 195 8.97 -4.88 22.01
CA ARG A 195 8.70 -6.28 22.34
C ARG A 195 9.92 -7.15 21.98
N PRO A 196 10.32 -8.09 22.85
CA PRO A 196 11.44 -8.97 22.57
C PRO A 196 11.19 -9.78 21.30
N VAL A 197 12.02 -9.58 20.28
CA VAL A 197 12.13 -10.52 19.16
C VAL A 197 12.87 -11.74 19.68
N PRO A 198 12.40 -12.98 19.47
CA PRO A 198 13.18 -14.16 19.82
C PRO A 198 14.55 -14.06 19.15
N GLY A 199 15.62 -13.98 19.95
CA GLY A 199 16.98 -13.98 19.43
C GLY A 199 17.18 -15.21 18.56
N ARG A 200 17.96 -15.10 17.47
CA ARG A 200 18.36 -16.28 16.68
C ARG A 200 18.96 -17.28 17.64
N GLY A 201 18.22 -18.33 17.97
CA GLY A 201 18.68 -19.42 18.80
C GLY A 201 20.00 -19.91 18.22
N ARG A 202 21.08 -19.77 18.99
CA ARG A 202 22.35 -20.41 18.66
C ARG A 202 22.02 -21.90 18.62
N ARG A 203 22.07 -22.53 17.44
CA ARG A 203 21.96 -23.99 17.34
C ARG A 203 23.06 -24.54 18.24
N ALA A 204 22.67 -25.14 19.36
CA ALA A 204 23.59 -25.98 20.11
C ALA A 204 23.90 -27.15 19.18
N ALA A 205 25.15 -27.21 18.73
CA ALA A 205 25.65 -28.40 18.07
C ALA A 205 25.57 -29.54 19.08
N VAL A 206 24.86 -30.60 18.69
CA VAL A 206 24.97 -31.94 19.30
C VAL A 206 25.94 -32.72 18.44
#